data_AF-A0A3Q3G960-F1
#
_entry.id   AF-A0A3Q3G960-F1
#
_cell.length_a   1.000
_cell.length_b   1.000
_cell.length_c   1.000
_cell.angle_alpha   90.00
_cell.angle_beta   90.00
_cell.angle_gamma   90.00
#
_symmetry.space_group_name_H-M   'P 1'
#
loop_
_entity.id
_entity.type
_entity.pdbx_description
1 polymer ?
#
loop_
_entity_poly.entity_id
_entity_poly.type
_entity_poly.pdbx_seq_one_letter_code
_entity_poly.pdbx_strand_id
1 'polypeptide(L)'
;QVSDGESLPVPPRSPVDKVKSFRFVSSFVDSDSKIGIVLSNTQLIFIHPLKSGLYRICFHGNANSKLSLVIPLVNGSVVSKRSLGFLVRETVINCCHRRRLETDSAPPPRLRRKQMISDIILRYHRRCSEPAFYSALFQDP
;
A
#
# COMPACT_ATOMS: atom_id res chain seq x y z
N GLN A 1 -53.15 5.21 33.81
CA GLN A 1 -53.41 5.08 32.37
C GLN A 1 -52.58 6.14 31.65
N VAL A 2 -51.75 5.70 30.69
CA VAL A 2 -51.16 6.40 29.52
C VAL A 2 -50.32 7.67 29.83
N SER A 3 -48.98 7.72 29.76
CA SER A 3 -48.01 7.34 28.71
C SER A 3 -48.05 8.24 27.46
N ASP A 4 -47.57 9.48 27.56
CA ASP A 4 -47.21 10.27 26.37
C ASP A 4 -45.72 10.63 26.42
N GLY A 5 -44.93 9.76 25.80
CA GLY A 5 -43.52 9.99 25.52
C GLY A 5 -43.38 10.89 24.31
N GLU A 6 -42.94 12.12 24.53
CA GLU A 6 -42.65 13.10 23.48
C GLU A 6 -41.36 12.68 22.74
N SER A 7 -41.53 11.97 21.62
CA SER A 7 -40.42 11.56 20.76
C SER A 7 -39.92 12.74 19.93
N LEU A 8 -38.72 13.23 20.24
CA LEU A 8 -37.99 14.17 19.38
C LEU A 8 -37.83 13.61 17.96
N PRO A 9 -37.96 14.44 16.90
CA PRO A 9 -37.84 13.98 15.53
C PRO A 9 -36.40 13.54 15.25
N VAL A 10 -36.25 12.24 14.95
CA VAL A 10 -34.98 11.68 14.47
C VAL A 10 -34.64 12.37 13.14
N PRO A 11 -33.45 12.97 12.99
CA PRO A 11 -33.07 13.61 11.74
C PRO A 11 -33.05 12.57 10.61
N PRO A 12 -33.48 12.93 9.38
CA PRO A 12 -33.45 12.02 8.25
C PRO A 12 -32.00 11.56 8.05
N ARG A 13 -31.75 10.26 8.18
CA ARG A 13 -30.46 9.66 7.85
C ARG A 13 -30.19 10.00 6.39
N SER A 14 -29.23 10.87 6.16
CA SER A 14 -28.79 11.25 4.83
C SER A 14 -28.49 9.98 4.04
N PRO A 15 -28.81 9.91 2.73
CA PRO A 15 -28.46 8.78 1.90
C PRO A 15 -26.98 8.48 2.14
N VAL A 16 -26.69 7.27 2.62
CA VAL A 16 -25.32 6.84 2.89
C VAL A 16 -24.61 6.99 1.56
N ASP A 17 -23.79 8.03 1.45
CA ASP A 17 -23.02 8.31 0.25
C ASP A 17 -22.33 7.01 -0.12
N LYS A 18 -22.39 6.62 -1.39
CA LYS A 18 -21.68 5.43 -1.89
C LYS A 18 -20.20 5.72 -1.76
N VAL A 19 -19.64 5.58 -0.56
CA VAL A 19 -18.23 5.76 -0.26
C VAL A 19 -17.51 4.63 -0.95
N LYS A 20 -16.86 4.94 -2.07
CA LYS A 20 -15.94 4.02 -2.70
C LYS A 20 -14.65 4.07 -1.88
N SER A 21 -14.53 3.12 -0.94
CA SER A 21 -13.30 2.92 -0.18
C SER A 21 -12.34 2.09 -1.02
N PHE A 22 -11.16 2.65 -1.30
CA PHE A 22 -10.10 1.91 -1.95
C PHE A 22 -9.08 1.49 -0.89
N ARG A 23 -9.00 0.19 -0.65
CA ARG A 23 -7.95 -0.40 0.19
C ARG A 23 -6.70 -0.53 -0.66
N PHE A 24 -5.62 0.13 -0.27
CA PHE A 24 -4.32 -0.06 -0.89
C PHE A 24 -3.38 -0.80 0.06
N VAL A 25 -2.91 -1.97 -0.37
CA VAL A 25 -1.89 -2.74 0.33
C VAL A 25 -0.59 -2.57 -0.44
N SER A 26 0.39 -1.90 0.16
CA SER A 26 1.74 -1.86 -0.37
C SER A 26 2.52 -3.04 0.18
N SER A 27 2.39 -4.21 -0.42
CA SER A 27 3.23 -5.36 -0.07
C SER A 27 4.62 -5.20 -0.70
N PHE A 28 5.52 -4.53 0.02
CA PHE A 28 6.95 -4.72 -0.16
C PHE A 28 7.52 -5.17 1.19
N VAL A 29 7.19 -6.41 1.58
CA VAL A 29 7.72 -7.05 2.78
C VAL A 29 8.14 -8.47 2.41
N ASP A 30 9.37 -8.79 2.80
CA ASP A 30 9.98 -10.10 2.71
C ASP A 30 9.16 -11.14 3.50
N SER A 31 9.22 -12.39 3.08
CA SER A 31 8.09 -13.34 3.11
C SER A 31 7.80 -14.02 4.46
N ASP A 32 8.38 -13.60 5.59
CA ASP A 32 8.43 -14.46 6.78
C ASP A 32 7.66 -14.00 8.05
N SER A 33 6.92 -12.89 8.01
CA SER A 33 6.07 -12.47 9.16
C SER A 33 4.69 -12.01 8.69
N LYS A 34 3.83 -12.99 8.40
CA LYS A 34 2.82 -12.90 7.33
C LYS A 34 1.44 -12.28 7.62
N ILE A 35 1.04 -11.87 8.84
CA ILE A 35 -0.33 -11.35 9.05
C ILE A 35 -0.41 -10.10 9.94
N GLY A 36 0.35 -10.03 11.04
CA GLY A 36 0.29 -8.89 11.97
C GLY A 36 0.84 -7.58 11.41
N ILE A 37 1.85 -7.65 10.53
CA ILE A 37 2.51 -6.47 9.93
C ILE A 37 1.74 -5.91 8.73
N VAL A 38 0.88 -6.73 8.12
CA VAL A 38 0.06 -6.33 6.97
C VAL A 38 -0.99 -5.31 7.41
N LEU A 39 -1.61 -5.51 8.58
CA LEU A 39 -2.62 -4.58 9.12
C LEU A 39 -2.00 -3.23 9.50
N SER A 40 -0.82 -3.24 10.13
CA SER A 40 -0.13 -2.03 10.60
C SER A 40 0.45 -1.15 9.49
N ASN A 41 0.59 -1.70 8.27
CA ASN A 41 1.08 -1.00 7.08
C ASN A 41 0.01 -0.79 5.99
N THR A 42 -1.27 -1.04 6.31
CA THR A 42 -2.36 -0.73 5.39
C THR A 42 -2.72 0.74 5.43
N GLN A 43 -2.93 1.32 4.26
CA GLN A 43 -3.46 2.68 4.14
C GLN A 43 -4.77 2.67 3.35
N LEU A 44 -5.75 3.42 3.84
CA LEU A 44 -7.03 3.63 3.19
C LEU A 44 -7.09 5.03 2.56
N ILE A 45 -7.58 5.07 1.32
CA ILE A 45 -7.91 6.31 0.62
C ILE A 45 -9.41 6.32 0.39
N PHE A 46 -10.09 7.29 1.00
CA PHE A 46 -11.51 7.52 0.81
C PHE A 46 -11.73 8.58 -0.26
N ILE A 47 -12.64 8.27 -1.18
CA ILE A 47 -13.02 9.15 -2.28
C ILE A 47 -14.51 9.45 -2.14
N HIS A 48 -14.82 10.68 -1.75
CA HIS A 48 -16.19 11.14 -1.50
C HIS A 48 -16.67 12.02 -2.66
N PRO A 49 -17.72 11.64 -3.41
CA PRO A 49 -18.31 12.54 -4.40
C PRO A 49 -19.02 13.72 -3.71
N LEU A 50 -18.93 14.91 -4.30
CA LEU A 50 -19.62 16.12 -3.84
C LEU A 50 -20.77 16.45 -4.78
N LYS A 51 -21.77 17.19 -4.28
CA LYS A 51 -22.88 17.72 -5.08
C LYS A 51 -22.40 18.60 -6.24
N SER A 52 -21.20 19.18 -6.14
CA SER A 52 -20.56 19.96 -7.20
C SER A 52 -20.00 19.12 -8.37
N GLY A 53 -20.02 17.79 -8.29
CA GLY A 53 -19.38 16.90 -9.27
C GLY A 53 -17.87 16.71 -9.07
N LEU A 54 -17.31 17.30 -8.01
CA LEU A 54 -15.93 17.10 -7.56
C LEU A 54 -15.83 15.92 -6.58
N TYR A 55 -14.60 15.57 -6.19
CA TYR A 55 -14.32 14.49 -5.25
C TYR A 55 -13.43 14.97 -4.12
N ARG A 56 -13.83 14.72 -2.87
CA ARG A 56 -13.04 14.97 -1.66
C ARG A 56 -12.25 13.73 -1.30
N ILE A 57 -10.96 13.91 -1.05
CA ILE A 57 -10.02 12.84 -0.72
C ILE A 57 -9.73 12.87 0.77
N CYS A 58 -9.90 11.74 1.43
CA CYS A 58 -9.51 11.57 2.84
C CYS A 58 -8.53 10.41 2.97
N PHE A 59 -7.44 10.62 3.71
CA PHE A 59 -6.45 9.58 4.00
C PHE A 59 -6.65 9.06 5.42
N HIS A 60 -6.63 7.75 5.59
CA HIS A 60 -6.70 7.11 6.89
C HIS A 60 -5.67 5.99 7.01
N GLY A 61 -4.89 6.00 8.09
CA GLY A 61 -3.83 5.03 8.35
C GLY A 61 -3.20 5.24 9.72
N ASN A 62 -2.51 4.21 10.20
CA ASN A 62 -1.79 4.18 11.48
C ASN A 62 -0.77 5.33 11.62
N ALA A 63 -0.53 5.80 12.83
CA ALA A 63 0.15 7.05 13.26
C ALA A 63 1.52 7.37 12.63
N ASN A 64 2.17 6.43 11.93
CA ASN A 64 3.40 6.66 11.16
C ASN A 64 3.14 7.05 9.68
N SER A 65 1.87 7.19 9.29
CA SER A 65 1.40 7.61 7.98
C SER A 65 1.67 9.11 7.75
N LYS A 66 2.93 9.46 7.48
CA LYS A 66 3.35 10.75 6.88
C LYS A 66 2.82 10.93 5.43
N LEU A 67 1.65 10.39 5.09
CA LEU A 67 1.05 10.52 3.75
C LEU A 67 0.72 11.96 3.39
N SER A 68 0.46 12.78 4.39
CA SER A 68 0.28 14.22 4.21
C SER A 68 1.52 14.92 3.63
N LEU A 69 2.70 14.29 3.68
CA LEU A 69 3.95 14.83 3.13
C LEU A 69 4.23 14.32 1.70
N VAL A 70 3.31 13.53 1.13
CA VAL A 70 3.46 12.87 -0.18
C VAL A 70 2.53 13.53 -1.19
N ILE A 71 3.00 14.60 -1.81
CA ILE A 71 2.27 15.38 -2.82
C ILE A 71 2.23 14.54 -4.13
N PRO A 72 1.08 14.43 -4.84
CA PRO A 72 0.15 15.54 -5.20
C PRO A 72 -1.13 15.73 -4.39
N LEU A 73 -1.57 14.79 -3.55
CA LEU A 73 -2.83 14.91 -2.80
C LEU A 73 -2.61 15.11 -1.31
N VAL A 74 -3.38 16.02 -0.73
CA VAL A 74 -3.40 16.31 0.72
C VAL A 74 -4.74 15.86 1.30
N ASN A 75 -4.76 15.49 2.59
CA ASN A 75 -5.99 15.12 3.27
C ASN A 75 -7.01 16.26 3.22
N GLY A 76 -8.25 15.97 2.84
CA GLY A 76 -9.30 16.98 2.65
C GLY A 76 -9.27 17.69 1.30
N SER A 77 -8.30 17.38 0.42
CA SER A 77 -8.24 17.96 -0.93
C SER A 77 -9.49 17.62 -1.75
N VAL A 78 -9.90 18.56 -2.61
CA VAL A 78 -11.02 18.40 -3.53
C VAL A 78 -10.49 18.44 -4.95
N VAL A 79 -10.82 17.43 -5.75
CA VAL A 79 -10.25 17.22 -7.09
C VAL A 79 -11.33 16.96 -8.13
N SER A 80 -10.98 17.30 -9.38
CA SER A 80 -11.86 17.05 -10.53
C SER A 80 -11.94 15.56 -10.87
N LYS A 81 -13.05 15.13 -11.48
CA LYS A 81 -13.22 13.75 -11.96
C LYS A 81 -12.11 13.31 -12.93
N ARG A 82 -11.64 14.21 -13.80
CA ARG A 82 -10.66 13.90 -14.86
C ARG A 82 -9.25 13.71 -14.30
N SER A 83 -8.86 14.51 -13.31
CA SER A 83 -7.52 14.44 -12.69
C SER A 83 -7.43 13.43 -11.55
N LEU A 84 -8.55 13.05 -10.94
CA LEU A 84 -8.61 12.16 -9.78
C LEU A 84 -7.77 10.89 -9.93
N GLY A 85 -7.93 10.17 -11.06
CA GLY A 85 -7.24 8.90 -11.28
C GLY A 85 -5.72 9.04 -11.31
N PHE A 86 -5.21 10.08 -11.98
CA PHE A 86 -3.79 10.37 -12.05
C PHE A 86 -3.22 10.75 -10.67
N LEU A 87 -3.90 11.67 -9.97
CA LEU A 87 -3.45 12.18 -8.68
C LEU A 87 -3.38 11.07 -7.62
N VAL A 88 -4.38 10.18 -7.57
CA VAL A 88 -4.39 9.05 -6.63
C VAL A 88 -3.23 8.09 -6.91
N ARG A 89 -2.95 7.78 -8.19
CA ARG A 89 -1.83 6.90 -8.58
C ARG A 89 -0.49 7.47 -8.16
N GLU A 90 -0.24 8.74 -8.47
CA GLU A 90 1.01 9.43 -8.10
C GLU A 90 1.19 9.48 -6.58
N THR A 91 0.15 9.79 -5.82
CA THR A 91 0.21 9.77 -4.34
C THR A 91 0.56 8.38 -3.82
N VAL A 92 0.00 7.33 -4.41
CA VAL A 92 0.31 5.94 -4.03
C VAL A 92 1.77 5.57 -4.36
N ILE A 93 2.26 5.91 -5.55
CA ILE A 93 3.65 5.65 -5.96
C ILE A 93 4.63 6.39 -5.06
N ASN A 94 4.40 7.69 -4.84
CA ASN A 94 5.25 8.51 -3.99
C ASN A 94 5.24 8.03 -2.54
N CYS A 95 4.10 7.50 -2.07
CA CYS A 95 3.98 6.92 -0.75
C CYS A 95 4.86 5.67 -0.60
N CYS A 96 4.87 4.80 -1.61
CA CYS A 96 5.77 3.64 -1.67
C CYS A 96 7.24 4.07 -1.70
N HIS A 97 7.58 5.08 -2.49
CA HIS A 97 8.94 5.63 -2.56
C HIS A 97 9.40 6.20 -1.21
N ARG A 98 8.54 6.95 -0.51
CA ARG A 98 8.90 7.51 0.80
C ARG A 98 9.02 6.43 1.87
N ARG A 99 8.13 5.41 1.90
CA ARG A 99 8.30 4.26 2.81
C ARG A 99 9.64 3.55 2.63
N ARG A 100 10.11 3.44 1.39
CA ARG A 100 11.44 2.89 1.07
C ARG A 100 12.58 3.73 1.69
N LEU A 101 12.43 5.06 1.77
CA LEU A 101 13.42 5.96 2.35
C LEU A 101 13.38 5.98 3.89
N GLU A 102 12.20 5.85 4.50
CA GLU A 102 12.06 5.80 5.97
C GLU A 102 12.60 4.49 6.56
N THR A 103 12.75 3.45 5.73
CA THR A 103 13.50 2.25 6.11
C THR A 103 14.99 2.58 5.96
N ASP A 104 15.58 3.18 7.00
CA ASP A 104 16.98 3.63 7.04
C ASP A 104 18.00 2.50 6.72
N SER A 105 17.54 1.25 6.79
CA SER A 105 18.29 0.03 6.48
C SER A 105 18.03 -0.56 5.09
N ALA A 106 17.17 0.03 4.26
CA ALA A 106 16.86 -0.52 2.94
C ALA A 106 18.00 -0.24 1.95
N PRO A 107 18.77 -1.26 1.52
CA PRO A 107 19.85 -1.03 0.58
C PRO A 107 19.26 -0.57 -0.76
N PRO A 108 19.95 0.31 -1.51
CA PRO A 108 19.55 0.67 -2.86
C PRO A 108 19.31 -0.59 -3.73
N PRO A 109 18.42 -0.55 -4.73
CA PRO A 109 18.08 -1.72 -5.55
C PRO A 109 19.30 -2.46 -6.13
N ARG A 110 20.32 -1.69 -6.53
CA ARG A 110 21.60 -2.23 -7.04
C ARG A 110 22.32 -3.08 -5.98
N LEU A 111 22.32 -2.63 -4.73
CA LEU A 111 23.02 -3.30 -3.63
C LEU A 111 22.24 -4.54 -3.17
N ARG A 112 20.91 -4.48 -3.14
CA ARG A 112 20.05 -5.66 -2.91
C ARG A 112 20.25 -6.73 -3.98
N ARG A 113 20.30 -6.32 -5.25
CA ARG A 113 20.57 -7.24 -6.36
C ARG A 113 21.95 -7.88 -6.21
N LYS A 114 22.97 -7.09 -5.87
CA LYS A 114 24.33 -7.62 -5.61
C LYS A 114 24.31 -8.65 -4.49
N GLN A 115 23.63 -8.36 -3.37
CA GLN A 115 23.52 -9.30 -2.26
C GLN A 115 22.81 -10.60 -2.69
N MET A 116 21.67 -10.51 -3.38
CA MET A 116 20.96 -11.70 -3.87
C MET A 116 21.81 -12.56 -4.81
N ILE A 117 22.57 -11.93 -5.71
CA ILE A 117 23.50 -12.64 -6.60
C ILE A 117 24.57 -13.35 -5.77
N SER A 118 25.21 -12.65 -4.82
CA SER A 118 26.18 -13.24 -3.90
C SER A 118 25.57 -14.42 -3.13
N ASP A 119 24.34 -14.30 -2.65
CA ASP A 119 23.66 -15.37 -1.91
C ASP A 119 23.35 -16.58 -2.80
N ILE A 120 22.94 -16.36 -4.06
CA ILE A 120 22.75 -17.43 -5.04
C ILE A 120 24.07 -18.15 -5.29
N ILE A 121 25.16 -17.40 -5.50
CA ILE A 121 26.49 -17.97 -5.67
C ILE A 121 26.86 -18.78 -4.43
N LEU A 122 26.75 -18.22 -3.23
CA LEU A 122 27.09 -18.92 -1.99
C LEU A 122 26.29 -20.21 -1.79
N ARG A 123 24.99 -20.22 -2.13
CA ARG A 123 24.11 -21.39 -1.97
C ARG A 123 24.37 -22.49 -2.99
N TYR A 124 24.66 -22.12 -4.24
CA TYR A 124 24.68 -23.06 -5.36
C TYR A 124 26.05 -23.27 -5.99
N HIS A 125 27.09 -22.58 -5.51
CA HIS A 125 28.44 -22.75 -6.02
C HIS A 125 28.96 -24.17 -5.75
N ARG A 126 29.15 -24.93 -6.84
CA ARG A 126 29.80 -26.25 -6.83
C ARG A 126 31.20 -26.13 -7.42
N ARG A 127 32.22 -26.57 -6.68
CA ARG A 127 33.55 -26.80 -7.25
C ARG A 127 33.55 -28.15 -7.96
N CYS A 128 33.43 -28.14 -9.28
CA CYS A 128 33.50 -29.34 -10.10
C CYS A 128 34.19 -29.02 -11.42
N SER A 129 34.77 -30.04 -12.08
CA SER A 129 35.32 -29.88 -13.42
C SER A 129 34.19 -29.67 -14.42
N GLU A 130 34.49 -29.01 -15.54
CA GLU A 130 33.51 -28.75 -16.61
C GLU A 130 32.78 -30.02 -17.08
N PRO A 131 33.44 -31.18 -17.30
CA PRO A 131 32.73 -32.42 -17.65
C PRO A 131 31.77 -32.90 -16.55
N ALA A 132 32.18 -32.80 -15.28
CA ALA A 132 31.36 -33.22 -14.14
C ALA A 132 30.15 -32.30 -13.92
N PHE A 133 30.29 -31.01 -14.23
CA PHE A 133 29.20 -30.05 -14.21
C PHE A 133 28.11 -30.43 -15.23
N TYR A 134 28.49 -30.66 -16.49
CA TYR A 134 27.52 -31.00 -17.53
C TYR A 134 26.85 -32.36 -17.30
N SER A 135 27.59 -33.38 -16.84
CA SER A 135 27.00 -34.68 -16.53
C SER A 135 25.96 -34.62 -15.42
N ALA A 136 26.14 -33.73 -14.43
CA ALA A 136 25.21 -33.57 -13.32
C ALA A 136 23.87 -32.91 -13.71
N LEU A 137 23.79 -32.26 -14.88
CA LEU A 137 22.54 -31.65 -15.37
C LEU A 137 21.51 -32.68 -15.85
N PHE A 138 21.96 -33.88 -16.22
CA PHE A 138 21.13 -34.93 -16.83
C PHE A 138 20.98 -36.15 -15.91
N GLN A 139 21.44 -36.06 -14.67
CA GLN A 139 21.15 -37.06 -13.65
C GLN A 139 19.77 -36.76 -13.08
N ASP A 140 18.80 -37.65 -13.34
CA ASP A 140 17.49 -37.60 -12.68
C ASP A 140 17.66 -37.70 -11.15
N PRO A 141 16.81 -37.01 -10.36
CA PRO A 141 16.93 -36.93 -8.91
C PRO A 141 16.77 -38.28 -8.19
#